data_AF-A0A7R9JIZ4-F1
#
_entry.id   AF-A0A7R9JIZ4-F1
#
_cell.length_a   1.000
_cell.length_b   1.000
_cell.length_c   1.000
_cell.angle_alpha   90.00
_cell.angle_beta   90.00
_cell.angle_gamma   90.00
#
_symmetry.space_group_name_H-M   'P 1'
#
loop_
_entity.id
_entity.type
_entity.pdbx_description
1 polymer ?
#
loop_
_entity_poly.entity_id
_entity_poly.type
_entity_poly.pdbx_seq_one_letter_code
_entity_poly.pdbx_strand_id
1 'polypeptide(L)'
;PIKVGSVSLQVDHKFEETDLGYLTLPCTRGELVEGQKPQQGGLTLTNKDSFTIHTNVCSTKLTQNVDLLGLLNWVSHPDGLKESLTALMKVDGEEVVKFLQDVLDALFNILMQNSDSDLYDNMVFECLLYIIGLVSDRKYQHFQPVLDLYITESFSATLAYSKLIVVLKYHVDNANSTDVQDKDILLKTMKSLQYCMRFVVRSRLLFSELNEGKGQEQFEVQLKQLIQSITGMMCYDTDSTLLVQGACLKYLPSTIPDILSVFNCTQLR
;
A
#
# COMPACT_ATOMS: atom_id res chain seq x y z
N PRO A 1 7.36 -3.79 22.74
CA PRO A 1 7.09 -3.53 24.17
C PRO A 1 8.28 -2.83 24.85
N ILE A 2 8.10 -1.56 25.20
CA ILE A 2 9.08 -0.78 25.97
C ILE A 2 8.78 -1.00 27.44
N LYS A 3 9.78 -1.47 28.21
CA LYS A 3 9.70 -1.60 29.66
C LYS A 3 10.36 -0.38 30.27
N VAL A 4 9.56 0.47 30.92
CA VAL A 4 10.07 1.68 31.58
C VAL A 4 9.89 1.52 33.09
N GLY A 5 10.99 1.61 33.83
CA GLY A 5 10.96 1.67 35.29
C GLY A 5 10.58 3.08 35.73
N SER A 6 9.41 3.23 36.33
CA SER A 6 8.88 4.53 36.73
C SER A 6 9.35 4.96 38.12
N VAL A 7 9.32 6.26 38.35
CA VAL A 7 9.59 6.88 39.65
C VAL A 7 8.29 7.01 40.43
N SER A 8 8.33 6.75 41.73
CA SER A 8 7.19 6.91 42.63
C SER A 8 7.30 8.25 43.36
N LEU A 9 6.26 9.08 43.28
CA LEU A 9 6.16 10.35 43.98
C LEU A 9 5.09 10.23 45.08
N GLN A 10 5.45 10.65 46.29
CA GLN A 10 4.51 10.80 47.39
C GLN A 10 3.88 12.19 47.33
N VAL A 11 2.56 12.23 47.45
CA VAL A 11 1.75 13.46 47.41
C VAL A 11 1.47 13.94 48.83
N ASP A 12 1.83 15.18 49.12
CA ASP A 12 1.53 15.85 50.38
C ASP A 12 0.27 16.73 50.27
N HIS A 13 -0.28 17.18 51.41
CA HIS A 13 -1.50 18.01 51.49
C HIS A 13 -1.46 19.35 50.74
N LYS A 14 -0.30 19.74 50.21
CA LYS A 14 -0.10 20.98 49.43
C LYS A 14 -0.27 20.78 47.93
N PHE A 15 -0.43 19.54 47.47
CA PHE A 15 -0.65 19.22 46.08
C PHE A 15 -2.09 19.49 45.68
N GLU A 16 -2.28 20.18 44.56
CA GLU A 16 -3.58 20.41 43.92
C GLU A 16 -3.65 19.59 42.63
N GLU A 17 -4.82 19.03 42.26
CA GLU A 17 -4.94 18.19 41.04
C GLU A 17 -4.64 18.94 39.73
N THR A 18 -4.71 20.28 39.75
CA THR A 18 -4.32 21.15 38.64
C THR A 18 -2.83 21.46 38.59
N ASP A 19 -2.05 21.01 39.58
CA ASP A 19 -0.60 21.25 39.64
C ASP A 19 0.14 20.34 38.65
N LEU A 20 0.83 20.98 37.70
CA LEU A 20 1.65 20.33 36.68
C LEU A 20 3.11 20.13 37.13
N GLY A 21 3.41 20.34 38.42
CA GLY A 21 4.75 20.20 38.98
C GLY A 21 5.40 18.83 38.79
N TYR A 22 4.62 17.78 38.50
CA TYR A 22 5.17 16.46 38.17
C TYR A 22 5.88 16.44 36.79
N LEU A 23 5.55 17.35 35.86
CA LEU A 23 6.15 17.39 34.51
C LEU A 23 7.63 17.81 34.52
N THR A 24 8.06 18.53 35.56
CA THR A 24 9.45 18.98 35.75
C THR A 24 10.25 18.03 36.63
N LEU A 25 9.62 16.99 37.17
CA LEU A 25 10.29 15.95 37.96
C LEU A 25 10.65 14.74 37.08
N PRO A 26 11.70 13.98 37.43
CA PRO A 26 12.08 12.77 36.71
C PRO A 26 10.94 11.75 36.66
N CYS A 27 10.65 11.22 35.47
CA CYS A 27 9.55 10.27 35.27
C CYS A 27 10.01 8.81 35.27
N THR A 28 11.30 8.57 34.97
CA THR A 28 11.92 7.25 34.94
C THR A 28 13.08 7.13 35.92
N ARG A 29 13.34 5.91 36.40
CA ARG A 29 14.48 5.66 37.30
C ARG A 29 15.83 5.96 36.65
N GLY A 30 15.91 5.92 35.31
CA GLY A 30 17.12 6.25 34.57
C GLY A 30 17.44 7.76 34.52
N GLU A 31 16.46 8.62 34.78
CA GLU A 31 16.62 10.08 34.84
C GLU A 31 17.05 10.59 36.22
N LEU A 32 17.03 9.72 37.25
CA LEU A 32 17.41 10.10 38.61
C LEU A 32 18.93 10.26 38.71
N VAL A 33 19.38 11.45 39.11
CA VAL A 33 20.77 11.72 39.46
C VAL A 33 21.04 11.22 40.88
N GLU A 34 22.09 10.42 41.06
CA GLU A 34 22.47 9.89 42.37
C GLU A 34 22.70 11.02 43.39
N GLY A 35 22.06 10.88 44.55
CA GLY A 35 22.15 11.85 45.65
C GLY A 35 21.15 13.01 45.60
N GLN A 36 20.37 13.17 44.53
CA GLN A 36 19.31 14.18 44.46
C GLN A 36 17.95 13.62 44.93
N LYS A 37 17.22 14.43 45.70
CA LYS A 37 15.83 14.17 46.10
C LYS A 37 14.92 15.23 45.46
N PRO A 38 14.52 15.04 44.19
CA PRO A 38 13.59 15.94 43.52
C PRO A 38 12.31 16.11 44.33
N GLN A 39 11.92 17.37 44.57
CA GLN A 39 10.71 17.75 45.28
C GLN A 39 10.14 19.04 44.68
N GLN A 40 8.85 19.06 44.37
CA GLN A 40 8.18 20.24 43.81
C GLN A 40 6.66 20.16 44.03
N GLY A 41 6.01 21.28 44.38
CA GLY A 41 4.53 21.33 44.41
C GLY A 41 3.86 20.36 45.39
N GLY A 42 4.53 19.97 46.49
CA GLY A 42 4.02 18.93 47.40
C GLY A 42 4.23 17.49 46.91
N LEU A 43 4.96 17.29 45.81
CA LEU A 43 5.40 15.99 45.33
C LEU A 43 6.82 15.72 45.80
N THR A 44 7.04 14.60 46.47
CA THR A 44 8.35 14.20 46.99
C THR A 44 8.73 12.81 46.50
N LEU A 45 9.96 12.63 46.02
CA LEU A 45 10.46 11.31 45.62
C LEU A 45 10.41 10.29 46.76
N THR A 46 9.80 9.12 46.52
CA THR A 46 9.81 7.97 47.45
C THR A 46 10.46 6.74 46.81
N ASN A 47 11.41 6.15 47.53
CA ASN A 47 12.07 4.90 47.13
C ASN A 47 11.45 3.66 47.80
N LYS A 48 10.34 3.83 48.54
CA LYS A 48 9.67 2.74 49.25
C LYS A 48 8.90 1.84 48.30
N ASP A 49 8.37 2.43 47.22
CA ASP A 49 7.49 1.76 46.27
C ASP A 49 8.11 1.75 44.88
N SER A 50 7.85 0.68 44.13
CA SER A 50 8.31 0.51 42.75
C SER A 50 7.12 0.21 41.86
N PHE A 51 7.01 0.95 40.76
CA PHE A 51 6.00 0.71 39.74
C PHE A 51 6.67 0.55 38.37
N THR A 52 6.20 -0.39 37.56
CA THR A 52 6.76 -0.68 36.23
C THR A 52 5.63 -0.70 35.22
N ILE A 53 5.76 0.11 34.18
CA ILE A 53 4.80 0.17 33.08
C ILE A 53 5.41 -0.56 31.88
N HIS A 54 4.63 -1.47 31.30
CA HIS A 54 4.93 -2.06 29.99
C HIS A 54 4.03 -1.37 28.98
N THR A 55 4.63 -0.63 28.05
CA THR A 55 3.89 0.05 26.98
C THR A 55 4.22 -0.58 25.64
N ASN A 56 3.22 -0.65 24.76
CA ASN A 56 3.42 -0.91 23.35
C ASN A 56 2.79 0.24 22.58
N VAL A 57 3.63 1.16 22.10
CA VAL A 57 3.18 2.36 21.39
C VAL A 57 3.26 2.07 19.89
N CYS A 58 2.13 2.17 19.21
CA CYS A 58 2.05 2.00 17.76
C CYS A 58 1.63 3.34 17.13
N SER A 59 2.52 4.01 16.38
CA SER A 59 2.15 5.19 15.59
C SER A 59 1.24 4.77 14.44
N THR A 60 -0.07 5.03 14.49
CA THR A 60 -1.05 4.53 13.50
C THR A 60 -1.44 5.53 12.42
N LYS A 61 -0.93 6.77 12.47
CA LYS A 61 -1.34 7.85 11.54
C LYS A 61 -0.19 8.47 10.76
N LEU A 62 1.04 8.40 11.29
CA LEU A 62 2.23 8.94 10.64
C LEU A 62 3.29 7.85 10.61
N THR A 63 3.82 7.60 9.41
CA THR A 63 4.95 6.70 9.23
C THR A 63 6.22 7.33 9.79
N GLN A 64 7.05 6.51 10.42
CA GLN A 64 8.41 6.88 10.84
C GLN A 64 9.45 6.39 9.84
N ASN A 65 9.05 5.59 8.86
CA ASN A 65 9.90 5.15 7.78
C ASN A 65 10.11 6.31 6.78
N VAL A 66 11.36 6.72 6.59
CA VAL A 66 11.73 7.87 5.74
C VAL A 66 11.38 7.62 4.28
N ASP A 67 11.56 6.40 3.79
CA ASP A 67 11.26 6.04 2.40
C ASP A 67 9.75 6.11 2.14
N LEU A 68 8.95 5.60 3.07
CA LEU A 68 7.49 5.67 2.99
C LEU A 68 7.00 7.13 3.11
N LEU A 69 7.61 7.91 3.99
CA LEU A 69 7.30 9.33 4.11
C LEU A 69 7.62 10.10 2.81
N GLY A 70 8.71 9.73 2.14
CA GLY A 70 9.08 10.28 0.83
C GLY A 70 7.98 10.06 -0.21
N LEU A 71 7.44 8.83 -0.28
CA LEU A 71 6.31 8.52 -1.15
C LEU A 71 5.03 9.24 -0.72
N LEU A 72 4.66 9.22 0.56
CA LEU A 72 3.41 9.83 1.02
C LEU A 72 3.42 11.37 0.89
N ASN A 73 4.60 11.98 0.94
CA ASN A 73 4.80 13.42 0.79
C ASN A 73 5.41 13.81 -0.58
N TRP A 74 5.23 12.96 -1.60
CA TRP A 74 5.84 13.14 -2.92
C TRP A 74 5.51 14.49 -3.57
N VAL A 75 4.32 15.04 -3.30
CA VAL A 75 3.87 16.34 -3.83
C VAL A 75 4.80 17.49 -3.39
N SER A 76 5.39 17.39 -2.19
CA SER A 76 6.33 18.39 -1.69
C SER A 76 7.73 18.27 -2.30
N HIS A 77 8.06 17.11 -2.88
CA HIS A 77 9.40 16.79 -3.42
C HIS A 77 9.29 15.98 -4.73
N PRO A 78 8.73 16.55 -5.81
CA PRO A 78 8.47 15.82 -7.05
C PRO A 78 9.76 15.32 -7.74
N ASP A 79 10.89 16.00 -7.55
CA ASP A 79 12.18 15.62 -8.13
C ASP A 79 12.72 14.29 -7.59
N GLY A 80 12.29 13.86 -6.39
CA GLY A 80 12.68 12.60 -5.74
C GLY A 80 11.68 11.47 -5.92
N LEU A 81 10.71 11.60 -6.85
CA LEU A 81 9.63 10.63 -7.03
C LEU A 81 10.15 9.27 -7.47
N LYS A 82 11.11 9.24 -8.39
CA LYS A 82 11.72 8.00 -8.89
C LYS A 82 12.39 7.20 -7.77
N GLU A 83 13.15 7.90 -6.93
CA GLU A 83 13.82 7.34 -5.77
C GLU A 83 12.79 6.82 -4.76
N SER A 84 11.71 7.57 -4.52
CA SER A 84 10.64 7.19 -3.60
C SER A 84 9.91 5.91 -4.03
N LEU A 85 9.56 5.79 -5.32
CA LEU A 85 8.95 4.58 -5.89
C LEU A 85 9.90 3.38 -5.80
N THR A 86 11.19 3.59 -6.10
CA THR A 86 12.20 2.53 -5.99
C THR A 86 12.43 2.10 -4.54
N ALA A 87 12.37 3.06 -3.61
CA ALA A 87 12.57 2.82 -2.18
C ALA A 87 11.39 2.06 -1.56
N LEU A 88 10.15 2.32 -1.99
CA LEU A 88 8.95 1.60 -1.53
C LEU A 88 9.11 0.07 -1.62
N MET A 89 9.66 -0.43 -2.73
CA MET A 89 9.86 -1.88 -2.93
C MET A 89 10.87 -2.51 -1.97
N LYS A 90 11.62 -1.69 -1.22
CA LYS A 90 12.63 -2.11 -0.22
C LYS A 90 12.16 -1.88 1.22
N VAL A 91 11.03 -1.19 1.42
CA VAL A 91 10.47 -0.96 2.75
C VAL A 91 10.02 -2.30 3.36
N ASP A 92 10.10 -2.42 4.69
CA ASP A 92 9.57 -3.59 5.37
C ASP A 92 8.06 -3.69 5.11
N GLY A 93 7.62 -4.88 4.70
CA GLY A 93 6.23 -5.15 4.43
C GLY A 93 5.30 -4.81 5.59
N GLU A 94 5.76 -4.95 6.85
CA GLU A 94 4.98 -4.59 8.03
C GLU A 94 4.63 -3.09 8.07
N GLU A 95 5.55 -2.21 7.65
CA GLU A 95 5.29 -0.78 7.54
C GLU A 95 4.36 -0.47 6.36
N VAL A 96 4.51 -1.17 5.23
CA VAL A 96 3.66 -0.97 4.05
C VAL A 96 2.20 -1.34 4.34
N VAL A 97 1.94 -2.51 4.93
CA VAL A 97 0.55 -2.97 5.21
C VAL A 97 -0.16 -2.11 6.25
N LYS A 98 0.59 -1.50 7.17
CA LYS A 98 0.07 -0.59 8.20
C LYS A 98 -0.49 0.71 7.60
N PHE A 99 0.09 1.18 6.50
CA PHE A 99 -0.34 2.37 5.76
C PHE A 99 -0.88 2.02 4.37
N LEU A 100 -1.43 0.81 4.19
CA LEU A 100 -1.80 0.27 2.88
C LEU A 100 -2.68 1.22 2.06
N GLN A 101 -3.70 1.81 2.71
CA GLN A 101 -4.60 2.77 2.07
C GLN A 101 -3.85 4.03 1.62
N ASP A 102 -3.08 4.66 2.51
CA ASP A 102 -2.34 5.89 2.21
C ASP A 102 -1.33 5.67 1.08
N VAL A 103 -0.68 4.50 1.05
CA VAL A 103 0.28 4.11 0.01
C VAL A 103 -0.43 3.93 -1.33
N LEU A 104 -1.55 3.21 -1.37
CA LEU A 104 -2.32 3.02 -2.60
C LEU A 104 -2.86 4.36 -3.13
N ASP A 105 -3.37 5.22 -2.25
CA ASP A 105 -3.82 6.56 -2.62
C ASP A 105 -2.68 7.40 -3.20
N ALA A 106 -1.48 7.37 -2.59
CA ALA A 106 -0.31 8.04 -3.13
C ALA A 106 0.05 7.51 -4.53
N LEU A 107 0.10 6.19 -4.72
CA LEU A 107 0.44 5.55 -6.00
C LEU A 107 -0.57 5.91 -7.10
N PHE A 108 -1.87 5.84 -6.83
CA PHE A 108 -2.88 6.21 -7.82
C PHE A 108 -2.92 7.71 -8.09
N ASN A 109 -2.65 8.56 -7.10
CA ASN A 109 -2.48 9.99 -7.34
C ASN A 109 -1.28 10.27 -8.27
N ILE A 110 -0.16 9.58 -8.08
CA ILE A 110 1.01 9.67 -8.97
C ILE A 110 0.64 9.22 -10.38
N LEU A 111 -0.09 8.10 -10.52
CA LEU A 111 -0.56 7.58 -11.81
C LEU A 111 -1.44 8.60 -12.55
N MET A 112 -2.27 9.36 -11.82
CA MET A 112 -3.21 10.34 -12.40
C MET A 112 -2.56 11.69 -12.74
N GLN A 113 -1.54 12.13 -12.00
CA GLN A 113 -0.90 13.42 -12.25
C GLN A 113 0.16 13.38 -13.36
N ASN A 114 0.72 12.21 -13.66
CA ASN A 114 1.73 12.04 -14.72
C ASN A 114 1.08 11.60 -16.03
N SER A 115 0.43 12.53 -16.74
CA SER A 115 -0.32 12.23 -17.97
C SER A 115 0.51 11.58 -19.08
N ASP A 116 1.80 11.91 -19.20
CA ASP A 116 2.60 11.61 -20.41
C ASP A 116 3.90 10.82 -20.15
N SER A 117 4.10 10.25 -18.95
CA SER A 117 5.33 9.52 -18.62
C SER A 117 5.08 8.02 -18.45
N ASP A 118 5.25 7.26 -19.53
CA ASP A 118 5.24 5.78 -19.52
C ASP A 118 6.20 5.21 -18.45
N LEU A 119 7.29 5.94 -18.14
CA LEU A 119 8.23 5.57 -17.10
C LEU A 119 7.56 5.50 -15.72
N TYR A 120 6.84 6.54 -15.30
CA TYR A 120 6.19 6.55 -13.99
C TYR A 120 4.99 5.60 -13.93
N ASP A 121 4.27 5.44 -15.04
CA ASP A 121 3.18 4.46 -15.14
C ASP A 121 3.69 3.03 -14.87
N ASN A 122 4.82 2.64 -15.47
CA ASN A 122 5.47 1.34 -15.20
C ASN A 122 5.96 1.23 -13.75
N MET A 123 6.63 2.26 -13.22
CA MET A 123 7.14 2.22 -11.84
C MET A 123 6.00 2.13 -10.80
N VAL A 124 4.90 2.85 -11.00
CA VAL A 124 3.72 2.74 -10.15
C VAL A 124 3.12 1.34 -10.25
N PHE A 125 3.05 0.78 -11.46
CA PHE A 125 2.55 -0.57 -11.66
C PHE A 125 3.40 -1.62 -10.94
N GLU A 126 4.73 -1.54 -11.02
CA GLU A 126 5.64 -2.40 -10.26
C GLU A 126 5.43 -2.29 -8.74
N CYS A 127 5.20 -1.07 -8.24
CA CYS A 127 4.86 -0.84 -6.83
C CYS A 127 3.52 -1.49 -6.44
N LEU A 128 2.50 -1.40 -7.31
CA LEU A 128 1.22 -2.09 -7.10
C LEU A 128 1.40 -3.60 -7.08
N LEU A 129 2.19 -4.18 -7.98
CA LEU A 129 2.51 -5.62 -7.97
C LEU A 129 3.23 -6.03 -6.69
N TYR A 130 4.15 -5.20 -6.19
CA TYR A 130 4.82 -5.44 -4.92
C TYR A 130 3.82 -5.47 -3.76
N ILE A 131 2.91 -4.51 -3.66
CA ILE A 131 1.87 -4.46 -2.62
C ILE A 131 0.92 -5.65 -2.70
N ILE A 132 0.43 -5.99 -3.89
CA ILE A 132 -0.47 -7.13 -4.09
C ILE A 132 0.24 -8.44 -3.73
N GLY A 133 1.50 -8.58 -4.17
CA GLY A 133 2.34 -9.73 -3.81
C GLY A 133 2.56 -9.84 -2.30
N LEU A 134 2.75 -8.71 -1.63
CA LEU A 134 2.92 -8.62 -0.19
C LEU A 134 1.66 -9.11 0.54
N VAL A 135 0.49 -8.58 0.19
CA VAL A 135 -0.80 -8.94 0.80
C VAL A 135 -1.21 -10.39 0.46
N SER A 136 -0.69 -10.95 -0.63
CA SER A 136 -0.88 -12.36 -1.00
C SER A 136 0.05 -13.32 -0.25
N ASP A 137 1.08 -12.81 0.44
CA ASP A 137 1.97 -13.62 1.26
C ASP A 137 1.24 -14.12 2.52
N ARG A 138 1.52 -15.35 2.94
CA ARG A 138 0.95 -15.95 4.16
C ARG A 138 1.21 -15.09 5.40
N LYS A 139 2.34 -14.36 5.45
CA LYS A 139 2.67 -13.44 6.54
C LYS A 139 1.65 -12.31 6.66
N TYR A 140 1.11 -11.81 5.55
CA TYR A 140 0.25 -10.61 5.52
C TYR A 140 -1.17 -10.87 4.99
N GLN A 141 -1.56 -12.12 4.76
CA GLN A 141 -2.87 -12.48 4.20
C GLN A 141 -4.08 -11.90 4.98
N HIS A 142 -3.91 -11.60 6.26
CA HIS A 142 -4.96 -10.97 7.08
C HIS A 142 -5.24 -9.50 6.69
N PHE A 143 -4.40 -8.90 5.85
CA PHE A 143 -4.64 -7.61 5.22
C PHE A 143 -5.39 -7.70 3.89
N GLN A 144 -5.68 -8.91 3.35
CA GLN A 144 -6.51 -9.05 2.14
C GLN A 144 -7.86 -8.34 2.26
N PRO A 145 -8.63 -8.48 3.37
CA PRO A 145 -9.87 -7.74 3.54
C PRO A 145 -9.69 -6.22 3.51
N VAL A 146 -8.52 -5.70 3.91
CA VAL A 146 -8.22 -4.27 3.88
C VAL A 146 -8.02 -3.80 2.44
N LEU A 147 -7.30 -4.57 1.62
CA LEU A 147 -7.16 -4.30 0.18
C LEU A 147 -8.51 -4.40 -0.54
N ASP A 148 -9.32 -5.40 -0.18
CA ASP A 148 -10.67 -5.59 -0.74
C ASP A 148 -11.60 -4.42 -0.42
N LEU A 149 -11.59 -3.98 0.83
CA LEU A 149 -12.36 -2.84 1.30
C LEU A 149 -11.87 -1.55 0.63
N TYR A 150 -10.55 -1.38 0.48
CA TYR A 150 -9.98 -0.23 -0.23
C TYR A 150 -10.51 -0.15 -1.67
N ILE A 151 -10.42 -1.24 -2.43
CA ILE A 151 -10.92 -1.28 -3.82
C ILE A 151 -12.42 -0.96 -3.85
N THR A 152 -13.20 -1.51 -2.92
CA THR A 152 -14.66 -1.38 -2.96
C THR A 152 -15.13 -0.01 -2.49
N GLU A 153 -14.59 0.54 -1.41
CA GLU A 153 -15.15 1.71 -0.71
C GLU A 153 -14.30 2.98 -0.85
N SER A 154 -12.97 2.87 -0.87
CA SER A 154 -12.08 4.03 -0.77
C SER A 154 -11.48 4.49 -2.11
N PHE A 155 -11.25 3.54 -3.02
CA PHE A 155 -10.60 3.80 -4.30
C PHE A 155 -11.42 4.76 -5.16
N SER A 156 -10.77 5.80 -5.71
CA SER A 156 -11.45 6.91 -6.39
C SER A 156 -10.80 7.34 -7.73
N ALA A 157 -9.76 6.64 -8.20
CA ALA A 157 -9.06 7.02 -9.43
C ALA A 157 -9.82 6.57 -10.69
N THR A 158 -10.58 7.48 -11.29
CA THR A 158 -11.53 7.17 -12.39
C THR A 158 -10.88 6.93 -13.75
N LEU A 159 -9.66 7.42 -13.98
CA LEU A 159 -8.94 7.21 -15.25
C LEU A 159 -7.82 6.17 -15.16
N ALA A 160 -7.64 5.57 -13.97
CA ALA A 160 -6.61 4.56 -13.74
C ALA A 160 -6.77 3.33 -14.65
N TYR A 161 -8.01 2.93 -14.99
CA TYR A 161 -8.26 1.78 -15.86
C TYR A 161 -7.50 1.88 -17.19
N SER A 162 -7.44 3.06 -17.80
CA SER A 162 -6.84 3.22 -19.13
C SER A 162 -5.32 3.05 -19.05
N LYS A 163 -4.68 3.66 -18.06
CA LYS A 163 -3.23 3.53 -17.84
C LYS A 163 -2.84 2.11 -17.41
N LEU A 164 -3.61 1.51 -16.50
CA LEU A 164 -3.38 0.13 -16.05
C LEU A 164 -3.50 -0.87 -17.20
N ILE A 165 -4.52 -0.75 -18.07
CA ILE A 165 -4.66 -1.64 -19.23
C ILE A 165 -3.47 -1.48 -20.19
N VAL A 166 -3.01 -0.25 -20.43
CA VAL A 166 -1.85 0.00 -21.30
C VAL A 166 -0.59 -0.66 -20.74
N VAL A 167 -0.29 -0.47 -19.45
CA VAL A 167 0.90 -1.07 -18.82
C VAL A 167 0.79 -2.60 -18.75
N LEU A 168 -0.39 -3.13 -18.38
CA LEU A 168 -0.64 -4.58 -18.42
C LEU A 168 -0.39 -5.16 -19.81
N LYS A 169 -0.92 -4.51 -20.85
CA LYS A 169 -0.75 -4.94 -22.23
C LYS A 169 0.71 -4.87 -22.65
N TYR A 170 1.43 -3.81 -22.28
CA TYR A 170 2.86 -3.67 -22.57
C TYR A 170 3.68 -4.84 -22.02
N HIS A 171 3.48 -5.24 -20.76
CA HIS A 171 4.20 -6.39 -20.21
C HIS A 171 3.84 -7.72 -20.89
N VAL A 172 2.57 -7.89 -21.29
CA VAL A 172 2.10 -9.10 -21.99
C VAL A 172 2.65 -9.18 -23.42
N ASP A 173 2.65 -8.07 -24.15
CA ASP A 173 3.18 -8.02 -25.53
C ASP A 173 4.68 -8.32 -25.56
N ASN A 174 5.41 -7.95 -24.50
CA ASN A 174 6.84 -8.21 -24.36
C ASN A 174 7.16 -9.55 -23.67
N ALA A 175 6.21 -10.49 -23.61
CA ALA A 175 6.40 -11.76 -22.91
C ALA A 175 7.51 -12.66 -23.47
N ASN A 176 7.94 -12.43 -24.70
CA ASN A 176 9.06 -13.12 -25.33
C ASN A 176 10.42 -12.42 -25.12
N SER A 177 10.48 -11.34 -24.33
CA SER A 177 11.72 -10.64 -23.97
C SER A 177 12.77 -11.63 -23.45
N THR A 178 14.05 -11.38 -23.72
CA THR A 178 15.16 -12.17 -23.17
C THR A 178 15.61 -11.67 -21.80
N ASP A 179 15.16 -10.49 -21.37
CA ASP A 179 15.48 -9.93 -20.06
C ASP A 179 14.81 -10.73 -18.94
N VAL A 180 15.59 -11.05 -17.91
CA VAL A 180 15.13 -11.76 -16.72
C VAL A 180 14.19 -10.87 -15.89
N GLN A 181 14.45 -9.56 -15.84
CA GLN A 181 13.61 -8.62 -15.08
C GLN A 181 12.21 -8.51 -15.68
N ASP A 182 12.11 -8.34 -17.01
CA ASP A 182 10.83 -8.30 -17.71
C ASP A 182 9.99 -9.57 -17.45
N LYS A 183 10.64 -10.74 -17.44
CA LYS A 183 9.98 -12.02 -17.14
C LYS A 183 9.48 -12.11 -15.71
N ASP A 184 10.26 -11.64 -14.74
CA ASP A 184 9.86 -11.63 -13.33
C ASP A 184 8.67 -10.69 -13.10
N ILE A 185 8.71 -9.49 -13.70
CA ILE A 185 7.60 -8.53 -13.66
C ILE A 185 6.34 -9.13 -14.29
N LEU A 186 6.47 -9.79 -15.45
CA LEU A 186 5.34 -10.44 -16.12
C LEU A 186 4.77 -11.60 -15.28
N LEU A 187 5.62 -12.41 -14.65
CA LEU A 187 5.15 -13.47 -13.76
C LEU A 187 4.40 -12.90 -12.54
N LYS A 188 4.92 -11.82 -11.93
CA LYS A 188 4.25 -11.10 -10.84
C LYS A 188 2.92 -10.49 -11.30
N THR A 189 2.89 -9.97 -12.53
CA THR A 189 1.69 -9.45 -13.19
C THR A 189 0.62 -10.53 -13.28
N MET A 190 0.97 -11.71 -13.81
CA MET A 190 0.00 -12.81 -13.92
C MET A 190 -0.45 -13.34 -12.57
N LYS A 191 0.43 -13.39 -11.57
CA LYS A 191 0.07 -13.77 -10.20
C LYS A 191 -0.89 -12.77 -9.53
N SER A 192 -0.78 -11.50 -9.88
CA SER A 192 -1.57 -10.39 -9.32
C SER A 192 -2.78 -10.03 -10.18
N LEU A 193 -3.01 -10.75 -11.28
CA LEU A 193 -3.97 -10.40 -12.32
C LEU A 193 -5.38 -10.17 -11.77
N GLN A 194 -5.80 -10.93 -10.77
CA GLN A 194 -7.08 -10.75 -10.11
C GLN A 194 -7.25 -9.36 -9.50
N TYR A 195 -6.29 -8.89 -8.71
CA TYR A 195 -6.37 -7.56 -8.11
C TYR A 195 -6.17 -6.45 -9.15
N CYS A 196 -5.27 -6.65 -10.13
CA CYS A 196 -5.10 -5.70 -11.22
C CYS A 196 -6.42 -5.49 -11.98
N MET A 197 -7.13 -6.57 -12.31
CA MET A 197 -8.43 -6.49 -12.98
C MET A 197 -9.51 -5.87 -12.10
N ARG A 198 -9.49 -6.10 -10.79
CA ARG A 198 -10.41 -5.44 -9.85
C ARG A 198 -10.21 -3.93 -9.79
N PHE A 199 -8.97 -3.44 -9.80
CA PHE A 199 -8.68 -2.01 -9.92
C PHE A 199 -9.17 -1.43 -11.25
N VAL A 200 -8.90 -2.13 -12.37
CA VAL A 200 -9.37 -1.72 -13.71
C VAL A 200 -10.89 -1.62 -13.77
N VAL A 201 -11.59 -2.65 -13.30
CA VAL A 201 -13.06 -2.72 -13.28
C VAL A 201 -13.65 -1.64 -12.36
N ARG A 202 -13.12 -1.49 -11.14
CA ARG A 202 -13.60 -0.46 -10.22
C ARG A 202 -13.40 0.95 -10.78
N SER A 203 -12.22 1.22 -11.33
CA SER A 203 -11.91 2.50 -11.97
C SER A 203 -12.88 2.79 -13.12
N ARG A 204 -13.19 1.78 -13.95
CA ARG A 204 -14.17 1.90 -15.03
C ARG A 204 -15.59 2.18 -14.52
N LEU A 205 -16.03 1.52 -13.45
CA LEU A 205 -17.34 1.75 -12.84
C LEU A 205 -17.46 3.20 -12.36
N LEU A 206 -16.47 3.69 -11.62
CA LEU A 206 -16.40 5.07 -11.15
C LEU A 206 -16.42 6.09 -12.31
N PHE A 207 -15.67 5.81 -13.39
CA PHE A 207 -15.73 6.64 -14.60
C PHE A 207 -17.13 6.66 -15.22
N SER A 208 -17.80 5.50 -15.25
CA SER A 208 -19.15 5.35 -15.80
C SER A 208 -20.17 6.18 -15.02
N GLU A 209 -20.08 6.11 -13.69
CA GLU A 209 -20.96 6.85 -12.77
C GLU A 209 -20.79 8.36 -12.94
N LEU A 210 -19.56 8.86 -13.05
CA LEU A 210 -19.28 10.29 -13.22
C LEU A 210 -19.59 10.83 -14.63
N ASN A 211 -19.52 9.98 -15.66
CA ASN A 211 -19.63 10.40 -17.06
C ASN A 211 -20.88 9.86 -17.76
N GLU A 212 -21.90 9.44 -17.00
CA GLU A 212 -23.19 8.95 -17.52
C GLU A 212 -23.03 7.82 -18.55
N GLY A 213 -22.13 6.87 -18.29
CA GLY A 213 -21.91 5.71 -19.16
C GLY A 213 -21.04 5.95 -20.40
N LYS A 214 -20.49 7.16 -20.59
CA LYS A 214 -19.55 7.44 -21.69
C LYS A 214 -18.28 6.57 -21.61
N GLY A 215 -17.59 6.42 -22.74
CA GLY A 215 -16.32 5.69 -22.83
C GLY A 215 -16.43 4.16 -22.84
N GLN A 216 -17.64 3.60 -22.87
CA GLN A 216 -17.85 2.14 -22.88
C GLN A 216 -17.15 1.46 -24.07
N GLU A 217 -17.37 1.93 -25.30
CA GLU A 217 -16.79 1.33 -26.50
C GLU A 217 -15.25 1.36 -26.46
N GLN A 218 -14.67 2.49 -26.05
CA GLN A 218 -13.21 2.63 -25.93
C GLN A 218 -12.64 1.66 -24.88
N PHE A 219 -13.31 1.53 -23.73
CA PHE A 219 -12.93 0.56 -22.71
C PHE A 219 -13.01 -0.88 -23.21
N GLU A 220 -14.10 -1.24 -23.90
CA GLU A 220 -14.28 -2.58 -24.45
C GLU A 220 -13.20 -2.91 -25.49
N VAL A 221 -12.82 -1.95 -26.34
CA VAL A 221 -11.73 -2.12 -27.30
C VAL A 221 -10.40 -2.34 -26.58
N GLN A 222 -10.06 -1.51 -25.59
CA GLN A 222 -8.82 -1.66 -24.82
C GLN A 222 -8.76 -3.02 -24.11
N LEU A 223 -9.87 -3.45 -23.50
CA LEU A 223 -9.91 -4.73 -22.80
C LEU A 223 -9.84 -5.92 -23.78
N LYS A 224 -10.54 -5.85 -24.92
CA LYS A 224 -10.45 -6.87 -25.97
C LYS A 224 -9.01 -6.99 -26.48
N GLN A 225 -8.32 -5.86 -26.70
CA GLN A 225 -6.92 -5.86 -27.10
C GLN A 225 -6.01 -6.49 -26.04
N LEU A 226 -6.23 -6.22 -24.75
CA LEU A 226 -5.49 -6.88 -23.67
C LEU A 226 -5.72 -8.40 -23.67
N ILE A 227 -6.97 -8.85 -23.79
CA ILE A 227 -7.31 -10.28 -23.85
C ILE A 227 -6.68 -10.93 -25.09
N GLN A 228 -6.65 -10.24 -26.23
CA GLN A 228 -5.95 -10.71 -27.44
C GLN A 228 -4.45 -10.84 -27.22
N SER A 229 -3.81 -9.86 -26.57
CA SER A 229 -2.40 -9.94 -26.18
C SER A 229 -2.13 -11.13 -25.25
N ILE A 230 -2.98 -11.34 -24.24
CA ILE A 230 -2.88 -12.50 -23.34
C ILE A 230 -3.02 -13.81 -24.14
N THR A 231 -3.98 -13.86 -25.06
CA THR A 231 -4.16 -15.02 -25.94
C THR A 231 -2.94 -15.27 -26.82
N GLY A 232 -2.33 -14.20 -27.38
CA GLY A 232 -1.09 -14.29 -28.14
C GLY A 232 0.09 -14.81 -27.31
N MET A 233 0.22 -14.35 -26.05
CA MET A 233 1.23 -14.86 -25.10
C MET A 233 1.05 -16.36 -24.84
N MET A 234 -0.18 -16.88 -24.82
CA MET A 234 -0.45 -18.31 -24.67
C MET A 234 0.02 -19.15 -25.86
N CYS A 235 0.29 -18.54 -27.02
CA CYS A 235 0.78 -19.23 -28.22
C CYS A 235 2.31 -19.32 -28.30
N TYR A 236 3.06 -18.77 -27.33
CA TYR A 236 4.51 -18.89 -27.32
C TYR A 236 4.96 -20.28 -26.85
N ASP A 237 5.79 -20.94 -27.67
CA ASP A 237 6.32 -22.29 -27.44
C ASP A 237 7.68 -22.30 -26.71
N THR A 238 7.97 -21.29 -25.88
CA THR A 238 9.24 -21.21 -25.16
C THR A 238 9.14 -21.73 -23.73
N ASP A 239 10.16 -22.45 -23.25
CA ASP A 239 10.20 -22.92 -21.85
C ASP A 239 10.09 -21.77 -20.84
N SER A 240 10.59 -20.58 -21.22
CA SER A 240 10.51 -19.40 -20.36
C SER A 240 9.10 -18.82 -20.20
N THR A 241 8.20 -19.04 -21.16
CA THR A 241 6.81 -18.55 -21.07
C THR A 241 5.88 -19.49 -20.31
N LEU A 242 6.28 -20.75 -20.09
CA LEU A 242 5.45 -21.77 -19.43
C LEU A 242 4.98 -21.36 -18.03
N LEU A 243 5.87 -20.78 -17.21
CA LEU A 243 5.52 -20.36 -15.85
C LEU A 243 4.48 -19.22 -15.85
N VAL A 244 4.64 -18.27 -16.78
CA VAL A 244 3.73 -17.14 -16.96
C VAL A 244 2.37 -17.62 -17.47
N GLN A 245 2.37 -18.50 -18.47
CA GLN A 245 1.16 -19.11 -19.03
C GLN A 245 0.40 -19.91 -17.96
N GLY A 246 1.11 -20.69 -17.14
CA GLY A 246 0.53 -21.42 -16.01
C GLY A 246 -0.07 -20.49 -14.95
N ALA A 247 0.61 -19.37 -14.63
CA ALA A 247 0.07 -18.36 -13.74
C ALA A 247 -1.18 -17.70 -14.32
N CYS A 248 -1.16 -17.33 -15.61
CA CYS A 248 -2.31 -16.75 -16.30
C CYS A 248 -3.52 -17.70 -16.24
N LEU A 249 -3.35 -18.98 -16.58
CA LEU A 249 -4.44 -19.97 -16.50
C LEU A 249 -5.00 -20.15 -15.09
N LYS A 250 -4.17 -19.97 -14.06
CA LYS A 250 -4.60 -20.06 -12.66
C LYS A 250 -5.42 -18.85 -12.21
N TYR A 251 -5.02 -17.63 -12.59
CA TYR A 251 -5.60 -16.39 -12.05
C TYR A 251 -6.56 -15.66 -13.00
N LEU A 252 -6.51 -15.93 -14.31
CA LEU A 252 -7.45 -15.34 -15.27
C LEU A 252 -8.91 -15.72 -14.98
N PRO A 253 -9.26 -16.98 -14.62
CA PRO A 253 -10.66 -17.32 -14.35
C PRO A 253 -11.28 -16.55 -13.19
N SER A 254 -10.49 -16.15 -12.18
CA SER A 254 -11.00 -15.39 -11.03
C SER A 254 -11.32 -13.93 -11.36
N THR A 255 -10.91 -13.43 -12.52
CA THR A 255 -11.22 -12.05 -12.96
C THR A 255 -12.54 -11.96 -13.73
N ILE A 256 -13.05 -13.09 -14.22
CA ILE A 256 -14.27 -13.15 -15.04
C ILE A 256 -15.48 -12.51 -14.34
N PRO A 257 -15.77 -12.77 -13.06
CA PRO A 257 -16.91 -12.15 -12.39
C PRO A 257 -16.82 -10.62 -12.36
N ASP A 258 -15.62 -10.08 -12.12
CA ASP A 258 -15.39 -8.64 -12.12
C ASP A 258 -15.55 -8.04 -13.52
N ILE A 259 -14.99 -8.70 -14.54
CA ILE A 259 -15.14 -8.28 -15.95
C ILE A 259 -16.62 -8.27 -16.33
N LEU A 260 -17.38 -9.32 -16.01
CA LEU A 260 -18.80 -9.40 -16.34
C LEU A 260 -19.64 -8.26 -15.72
N SER A 261 -19.19 -7.65 -14.63
CA SER A 261 -19.88 -6.51 -14.01
C SER A 261 -19.86 -5.23 -14.86
N VAL A 262 -18.89 -5.09 -15.78
CA VAL A 262 -18.73 -3.91 -16.66
C VAL A 262 -19.17 -4.16 -18.11
N PHE A 263 -19.52 -5.40 -18.46
CA PHE A 263 -20.11 -5.74 -19.76
C PHE A 263 -21.62 -5.95 -19.60
N ASN A 264 -22.42 -5.24 -20.41
CA ASN A 264 -23.87 -5.44 -20.41
C ASN A 264 -24.23 -6.87 -20.85
N CYS A 265 -25.16 -7.51 -20.14
CA CYS A 265 -25.61 -8.89 -20.37
C CYS A 265 -26.08 -9.21 -21.81
N THR A 266 -26.33 -8.19 -22.64
CA THR A 266 -26.79 -8.34 -24.02
C THR A 266 -25.70 -8.64 -25.05
N GLN A 267 -24.41 -8.50 -24.72
CA GLN A 267 -23.30 -8.74 -25.66
C GLN A 267 -22.63 -10.12 -25.51
N LEU A 268 -23.09 -10.96 -24.59
CA LEU A 268 -22.59 -12.33 -24.35
C LEU A 268 -23.41 -13.41 -25.08
N ARG A 269 -24.13 -13.04 -26.15
CA ARG A 269 -24.98 -13.95 -26.93
C ARG A 269 -24.46 -14.13 -28.34
#